data_AF-A0A179IBH1-F1
#
_entry.id   AF-A0A179IBH1-F1
#
_cell.length_a   1.000
_cell.length_b   1.000
_cell.length_c   1.000
_cell.angle_alpha   90.00
_cell.angle_beta   90.00
_cell.angle_gamma   90.00
#
_symmetry.space_group_name_H-M   'P 1'
#
loop_
_entity.id
_entity.type
_entity.pdbx_description
1 polymer ?
#
loop_
_entity_poly.entity_id
_entity_poly.type
_entity_poly.pdbx_seq_one_letter_code
_entity_poly.pdbx_strand_id
1 'polypeptide(L)'
;MFTGIPALAAAERLQETVDPANVPPPTPIAFPRYQPFAQDDAPVELSESLSALLSTTGRQRTKLASTALSAIGLDLKADVDVQQLIPDPSTIPDFAKWDQMTLEQSQDANQGTCRPLCHGKLSPGCHVYLERRTELSYSNDEAFRTIRRVHLPMGKLPPRLGSAYEFFRRLESLTTYWDDPTKVASLPPSPEIFAGDATAEPSKKPSSTASAAAAERRRTQAGHQMPAPLRHMLVATFVKLVAYDFGCNVSPSRAEPRLQLHSPRDSRDKDLPPGAGADAGADAREDAPTPGPPAKKLRKNLAMYDNYRMIRPPAATWDRKVKYMSIGKQAGTDYDDIFLISSLFHHVSFLRMRVPMRLLEVLDGAPEPDPTHRDWGKVQAWRTPWYDLFEAKDRTEAMRLLWSVMAYQMRADTGATQA
;
A
#
# COMPACT_ATOMS: atom_id res chain seq x y z
N MET A 1 21.53 -6.63 -8.04
CA MET A 1 22.28 -5.65 -7.24
C MET A 1 21.28 -4.64 -6.72
N PHE A 2 21.20 -4.42 -5.41
CA PHE A 2 20.15 -3.58 -4.82
C PHE A 2 20.59 -2.12 -4.77
N THR A 3 19.93 -1.25 -5.53
CA THR A 3 20.05 0.22 -5.40
C THR A 3 19.19 0.71 -4.23
N GLY A 4 19.44 0.19 -3.04
CA GLY A 4 18.95 0.75 -1.78
C GLY A 4 20.01 1.70 -1.20
N ILE A 5 19.55 2.74 -0.51
CA ILE A 5 20.31 3.64 0.40
C ILE A 5 20.75 5.04 -0.12
N PRO A 6 21.06 5.35 -1.40
CA PRO A 6 21.47 6.72 -1.77
C PRO A 6 20.38 7.79 -1.58
N ALA A 7 19.11 7.42 -1.82
CA ALA A 7 17.99 8.35 -1.80
C ALA A 7 17.62 8.90 -0.40
N LEU A 8 18.06 8.22 0.67
CA LEU A 8 17.79 8.67 2.05
C LEU A 8 18.73 9.79 2.48
N ALA A 9 20.01 9.72 2.11
CA ALA A 9 20.99 10.78 2.37
C ALA A 9 20.67 12.09 1.61
N ALA A 10 20.00 12.00 0.45
CA ALA A 10 19.56 13.18 -0.31
C ALA A 10 18.40 13.94 0.36
N ALA A 11 17.64 13.31 1.26
CA ALA A 11 16.50 13.91 1.96
C ALA A 11 16.88 14.59 3.29
N GLU A 12 18.12 14.39 3.78
CA GLU A 12 18.63 15.04 5.00
C GLU A 12 19.25 16.44 4.72
N ARG A 13 18.85 17.11 3.63
CA ARG A 13 19.16 18.53 3.45
C ARG A 13 18.40 19.37 4.48
N LEU A 14 19.11 19.74 5.54
CA LEU A 14 18.77 20.91 6.33
C LEU A 14 18.74 22.14 5.42
N GLN A 15 17.53 22.68 5.23
CA GLN A 15 17.26 24.12 5.26
C GLN A 15 18.09 24.99 4.31
N GLU A 16 17.78 24.93 3.02
CA GLU A 16 17.98 26.09 2.15
C GLU A 16 16.74 27.00 2.25
N THR A 17 16.94 28.25 2.66
CA THR A 17 15.94 29.31 2.49
C THR A 17 15.88 29.66 1.01
N VAL A 18 15.00 28.97 0.28
CA VAL A 18 14.80 29.19 -1.15
C VAL A 18 14.13 30.54 -1.36
N ASP A 19 14.75 31.38 -2.18
CA ASP A 19 14.16 32.63 -2.70
C ASP A 19 12.76 32.31 -3.29
N PRO A 20 11.70 33.05 -2.92
CA PRO A 20 10.36 32.85 -3.48
C PRO A 20 10.31 32.76 -5.01
N ALA A 21 11.21 33.44 -5.74
CA ALA A 21 11.31 33.35 -7.20
C ALA A 21 11.79 31.98 -7.73
N ASN A 22 12.49 31.19 -6.90
CA ASN A 22 13.02 29.88 -7.23
C ASN A 22 12.10 28.71 -6.80
N VAL A 23 10.94 28.98 -6.20
CA VAL A 23 9.94 27.96 -5.90
C VAL A 23 9.32 27.46 -7.22
N PRO A 24 9.41 26.17 -7.58
CA PRO A 24 8.85 25.68 -8.84
C PRO A 24 7.32 25.83 -8.87
N PRO A 25 6.64 25.86 -10.03
CA PRO A 25 5.17 25.93 -10.07
C PRO A 25 4.52 24.71 -9.38
N PRO A 26 3.31 24.85 -8.81
CA PRO A 26 2.57 23.72 -8.24
C PRO A 26 2.37 22.60 -9.27
N THR A 27 2.59 21.35 -8.87
CA THR A 27 2.35 20.20 -9.74
C THR A 27 0.86 19.88 -9.78
N PRO A 28 0.20 19.90 -10.96
CA PRO A 28 -1.22 19.61 -11.05
C PRO A 28 -1.51 18.15 -10.67
N ILE A 29 -2.58 17.94 -9.89
CA ILE A 29 -3.03 16.61 -9.48
C ILE A 29 -4.21 16.21 -10.36
N ALA A 30 -4.08 15.07 -11.04
CA ALA A 30 -5.13 14.48 -11.87
C ALA A 30 -5.37 13.04 -11.45
N PHE A 31 -6.53 12.76 -10.86
CA PHE A 31 -6.91 11.41 -10.46
C PHE A 31 -7.40 10.56 -11.66
N PRO A 32 -7.18 9.24 -11.65
CA PRO A 32 -7.74 8.34 -12.65
C PRO A 32 -9.28 8.40 -12.67
N ARG A 33 -9.83 8.93 -13.77
CA ARG A 33 -11.29 8.97 -14.06
C ARG A 33 -11.76 7.83 -14.98
N TYR A 34 -10.88 6.90 -15.34
CA TYR A 34 -11.24 5.75 -16.16
C TYR A 34 -12.13 4.80 -15.34
N GLN A 35 -13.36 4.60 -15.80
CA GLN A 35 -14.34 3.70 -15.20
C GLN A 35 -14.74 2.65 -16.25
N PRO A 36 -14.00 1.52 -16.34
CA PRO A 36 -14.35 0.44 -17.24
C PRO A 36 -15.66 -0.22 -16.79
N PHE A 37 -16.43 -0.67 -17.78
CA PHE A 37 -17.67 -1.41 -17.60
C PHE A 37 -17.60 -2.68 -18.45
N ALA A 38 -18.00 -3.80 -17.86
CA ALA A 38 -18.07 -5.09 -18.53
C ALA A 38 -19.46 -5.71 -18.36
N GLN A 39 -20.07 -6.06 -19.50
CA GLN A 39 -21.28 -6.86 -19.56
C GLN A 39 -20.89 -8.33 -19.66
N ASP A 40 -21.54 -9.19 -18.87
CA ASP A 40 -21.11 -10.57 -18.66
C ASP A 40 -20.96 -11.36 -19.97
N ASP A 41 -22.00 -11.37 -20.81
CA ASP A 41 -22.04 -12.10 -22.08
C ASP A 41 -21.48 -11.34 -23.31
N ALA A 42 -20.87 -10.17 -23.13
CA ALA A 42 -20.37 -9.39 -24.27
C ALA A 42 -19.16 -10.09 -24.93
N PRO A 43 -19.23 -10.44 -26.23
CA PRO A 43 -18.15 -11.12 -26.93
C PRO A 43 -16.91 -10.23 -27.04
N VAL A 44 -15.75 -10.86 -27.10
CA VAL A 44 -14.43 -10.24 -27.24
C VAL A 44 -13.85 -10.62 -28.60
N GLU A 45 -13.30 -9.64 -29.31
CA GLU A 45 -12.52 -9.88 -30.53
C GLU A 45 -11.36 -10.83 -30.24
N LEU A 46 -11.12 -11.83 -31.10
CA LEU A 46 -10.06 -12.84 -30.88
C LEU A 46 -8.66 -12.24 -30.69
N SER A 47 -8.39 -11.08 -31.28
CA SER A 47 -7.13 -10.34 -31.14
C SER A 47 -7.01 -9.57 -29.82
N GLU A 48 -8.13 -9.37 -29.12
CA GLU A 48 -8.25 -8.68 -27.82
C GLU A 48 -8.55 -9.65 -26.66
N SER A 49 -8.68 -10.96 -26.92
CA SER A 49 -8.86 -11.99 -25.90
C SER A 49 -7.68 -12.04 -24.93
N LEU A 50 -7.93 -12.50 -23.70
CA LEU A 50 -6.90 -12.52 -22.64
C LEU A 50 -5.67 -13.34 -23.06
N SER A 51 -5.87 -14.53 -23.62
CA SER A 51 -4.79 -15.38 -24.13
C SER A 51 -4.04 -14.77 -25.32
N ALA A 52 -4.74 -14.11 -26.27
CA ALA A 52 -4.08 -13.39 -27.36
C ALA A 52 -3.21 -12.24 -26.85
N LEU A 53 -3.72 -11.40 -25.94
CA LEU A 53 -2.96 -10.32 -25.32
C LEU A 53 -1.73 -10.85 -24.56
N LEU A 54 -1.91 -11.89 -23.73
CA LEU A 54 -0.81 -12.52 -22.97
C LEU A 54 0.30 -13.03 -23.91
N SER A 55 -0.05 -13.63 -25.04
CA SER A 55 0.93 -14.10 -26.05
C SER A 55 1.83 -12.99 -26.63
N THR A 56 1.36 -11.74 -26.65
CA THR A 56 2.07 -10.59 -27.23
C THR A 56 2.86 -9.75 -26.22
N THR A 57 2.72 -10.02 -24.92
CA THR A 57 3.14 -9.14 -23.80
C THR A 57 4.65 -8.82 -23.78
N GLY A 58 5.48 -9.59 -24.49
CA GLY A 58 6.92 -9.36 -24.59
C GLY A 58 7.41 -8.35 -25.65
N ARG A 59 6.54 -7.80 -26.54
CA ARG A 59 7.02 -7.10 -27.76
C ARG A 59 6.61 -5.63 -27.96
N GLN A 60 5.51 -5.14 -27.38
CA GLN A 60 5.05 -3.73 -27.19
C GLN A 60 3.50 -3.69 -26.97
N ARG A 61 2.81 -2.65 -26.47
CA ARG A 61 3.17 -1.28 -25.99
C ARG A 61 2.18 -0.81 -24.90
N THR A 62 2.34 0.41 -24.39
CA THR A 62 1.43 1.14 -23.46
C THR A 62 -0.06 1.23 -23.84
N LYS A 63 -0.48 0.84 -25.05
CA LYS A 63 -1.92 0.73 -25.41
C LYS A 63 -2.64 -0.42 -24.70
N LEU A 64 -1.92 -1.43 -24.23
CA LEU A 64 -2.50 -2.66 -23.67
C LEU A 64 -3.36 -2.47 -22.41
N ALA A 65 -3.21 -1.37 -21.67
CA ALA A 65 -3.88 -1.22 -20.37
C ALA A 65 -5.42 -1.22 -20.48
N SER A 66 -6.01 -0.47 -21.41
CA SER A 66 -7.47 -0.44 -21.58
C SER A 66 -7.98 -1.78 -22.10
N THR A 67 -7.38 -2.30 -23.17
CA THR A 67 -7.78 -3.57 -23.81
C THR A 67 -7.63 -4.75 -22.86
N ALA A 68 -6.55 -4.85 -22.08
CA ALA A 68 -6.37 -5.94 -21.11
C ALA A 68 -7.37 -5.86 -19.94
N LEU A 69 -7.74 -4.65 -19.50
CA LEU A 69 -8.80 -4.47 -18.51
C LEU A 69 -10.19 -4.85 -19.06
N SER A 70 -10.46 -4.59 -20.34
CA SER A 70 -11.66 -5.10 -21.02
C SER A 70 -11.63 -6.62 -21.23
N ALA A 71 -10.47 -7.19 -21.55
CA ALA A 71 -10.29 -8.62 -21.78
C ALA A 71 -10.59 -9.46 -20.54
N ILE A 72 -10.13 -9.03 -19.35
CA ILE A 72 -10.51 -9.68 -18.08
C ILE A 72 -11.96 -9.38 -17.66
N GLY A 73 -12.64 -8.44 -18.34
CA GLY A 73 -13.98 -7.97 -17.99
C GLY A 73 -13.99 -7.15 -16.70
N LEU A 74 -13.14 -6.12 -16.56
CA LEU A 74 -13.17 -5.25 -15.39
C LEU A 74 -14.42 -4.36 -15.38
N ASP A 75 -15.25 -4.51 -14.35
CA ASP A 75 -16.45 -3.71 -14.06
C ASP A 75 -16.21 -2.87 -12.80
N LEU A 76 -15.87 -1.59 -12.96
CA LEU A 76 -15.47 -0.71 -11.85
C LEU A 76 -16.60 0.20 -11.39
N LYS A 77 -16.94 0.11 -10.11
CA LYS A 77 -17.75 1.10 -9.39
C LYS A 77 -16.81 2.08 -8.68
N ALA A 78 -16.77 3.31 -9.16
CA ALA A 78 -15.97 4.37 -8.58
C ALA A 78 -16.71 5.09 -7.45
N ASP A 79 -15.93 5.72 -6.58
CA ASP A 79 -16.32 6.64 -5.51
C ASP A 79 -17.36 6.06 -4.51
N VAL A 80 -17.17 4.78 -4.17
CA VAL A 80 -18.02 4.02 -3.24
C VAL A 80 -17.75 4.35 -1.77
N ASP A 81 -18.76 4.11 -0.93
CA ASP A 81 -18.63 4.19 0.53
C ASP A 81 -18.09 2.88 1.17
N VAL A 82 -17.89 2.89 2.50
CA VAL A 82 -17.40 1.73 3.27
C VAL A 82 -18.37 0.53 3.27
N GLN A 83 -19.69 0.77 3.24
CA GLN A 83 -20.72 -0.27 3.23
C GLN A 83 -20.72 -1.03 1.89
N GLN A 84 -20.41 -0.32 0.80
CA GLN A 84 -20.26 -0.92 -0.53
C GLN A 84 -18.88 -1.58 -0.73
N LEU A 85 -17.82 -1.01 -0.14
CA LEU A 85 -16.44 -1.50 -0.24
C LEU A 85 -16.19 -2.81 0.53
N ILE A 86 -16.87 -3.05 1.66
CA ILE A 86 -16.69 -4.27 2.46
C ILE A 86 -17.74 -5.33 2.06
N PRO A 87 -17.37 -6.59 1.75
CA PRO A 87 -18.33 -7.59 1.27
C PRO A 87 -19.42 -7.98 2.27
N ASP A 88 -19.08 -8.03 3.56
CA ASP A 88 -20.02 -8.21 4.67
C ASP A 88 -20.00 -6.96 5.55
N PRO A 89 -20.96 -6.03 5.37
CA PRO A 89 -21.01 -4.80 6.14
C PRO A 89 -21.21 -5.00 7.65
N SER A 90 -21.67 -6.18 8.11
CA SER A 90 -21.79 -6.49 9.54
C SER A 90 -20.44 -6.54 10.26
N THR A 91 -19.33 -6.71 9.52
CA THR A 91 -17.95 -6.66 10.02
C THR A 91 -17.45 -5.23 10.29
N ILE A 92 -18.10 -4.21 9.72
CA ILE A 92 -17.75 -2.81 9.91
C ILE A 92 -18.06 -2.41 11.36
N PRO A 93 -17.12 -1.77 12.09
CA PRO A 93 -17.40 -1.21 13.41
C PRO A 93 -18.43 -0.07 13.36
N ASP A 94 -19.19 0.09 14.45
CA ASP A 94 -20.07 1.23 14.65
C ASP A 94 -19.26 2.49 15.01
N PHE A 95 -18.59 3.06 14.01
CA PHE A 95 -17.78 4.26 14.18
C PHE A 95 -18.61 5.44 14.67
N ALA A 96 -19.87 5.57 14.23
CA ALA A 96 -20.74 6.67 14.65
C ALA A 96 -20.99 6.66 16.17
N LYS A 97 -21.18 5.47 16.77
CA LYS A 97 -21.26 5.30 18.22
C LYS A 97 -19.89 5.49 18.89
N TRP A 98 -18.82 4.96 18.32
CA TRP A 98 -17.46 5.12 18.88
C TRP A 98 -17.00 6.58 18.88
N ASP A 99 -17.36 7.35 17.86
CA ASP A 99 -17.03 8.77 17.71
C ASP A 99 -17.60 9.65 18.83
N GLN A 100 -18.71 9.23 19.43
CA GLN A 100 -19.44 9.95 20.47
C GLN A 100 -18.99 9.58 21.89
N MET A 101 -18.13 8.58 22.06
CA MET A 101 -17.68 8.13 23.39
C MET A 101 -16.70 9.13 24.02
N THR A 102 -16.83 9.35 25.33
CA THR A 102 -15.78 9.97 26.13
C THR A 102 -14.59 9.02 26.33
N LEU A 103 -13.46 9.53 26.83
CA LEU A 103 -12.29 8.72 27.14
C LEU A 103 -12.63 7.56 28.09
N GLU A 104 -13.31 7.87 29.20
CA GLU A 104 -13.77 6.90 30.22
C GLU A 104 -14.73 5.86 29.62
N GLN A 105 -15.79 6.30 28.93
CA GLN A 105 -16.73 5.42 28.25
C GLN A 105 -16.05 4.48 27.25
N SER A 106 -15.03 4.98 26.53
CA SER A 106 -14.28 4.16 25.58
C SER A 106 -13.44 3.08 26.28
N GLN A 107 -12.86 3.39 27.44
CA GLN A 107 -12.05 2.45 28.22
C GLN A 107 -12.92 1.31 28.75
N ASP A 108 -14.07 1.64 29.36
CA ASP A 108 -15.03 0.67 29.88
C ASP A 108 -15.63 -0.21 28.77
N ALA A 109 -16.00 0.39 27.64
CA ALA A 109 -16.60 -0.33 26.52
C ALA A 109 -15.59 -1.15 25.70
N ASN A 110 -14.28 -0.88 25.79
CA ASN A 110 -13.27 -1.36 24.85
C ASN A 110 -13.33 -2.88 24.65
N GLN A 111 -13.29 -3.66 25.74
CA GLN A 111 -13.27 -5.13 25.68
C GLN A 111 -14.54 -5.71 25.03
N GLY A 112 -15.70 -5.08 25.24
CA GLY A 112 -16.97 -5.48 24.63
C GLY A 112 -17.10 -5.13 23.14
N THR A 113 -16.17 -4.35 22.60
CA THR A 113 -16.15 -3.98 21.17
C THR A 113 -15.15 -4.78 20.32
N CYS A 114 -14.25 -5.51 20.96
CA CYS A 114 -13.28 -6.37 20.29
C CYS A 114 -13.96 -7.62 19.68
N ARG A 115 -13.53 -8.03 18.48
CA ARG A 115 -14.04 -9.24 17.79
C ARG A 115 -12.95 -10.31 17.62
N PRO A 116 -13.28 -11.62 17.57
CA PRO A 116 -12.30 -12.67 17.28
C PRO A 116 -11.67 -12.54 15.88
N LEU A 117 -10.35 -12.72 15.80
CA LEU A 117 -9.56 -12.71 14.57
C LEU A 117 -9.11 -14.13 14.16
N CYS A 118 -8.79 -14.32 12.89
CA CYS A 118 -8.39 -15.59 12.28
C CYS A 118 -7.16 -16.27 12.93
N HIS A 119 -6.29 -15.51 13.60
CA HIS A 119 -5.16 -16.01 14.39
C HIS A 119 -5.47 -16.20 15.90
N GLY A 120 -6.75 -16.32 16.27
CA GLY A 120 -7.18 -16.67 17.64
C GLY A 120 -6.95 -15.60 18.71
N LYS A 121 -6.70 -14.34 18.32
CA LYS A 121 -6.69 -13.20 19.26
C LYS A 121 -7.89 -12.29 18.99
N LEU A 122 -8.11 -11.31 19.84
CA LEU A 122 -9.13 -10.29 19.65
C LEU A 122 -8.62 -9.11 18.80
N SER A 123 -9.53 -8.44 18.10
CA SER A 123 -9.30 -7.18 17.39
C SER A 123 -9.02 -6.03 18.36
N PRO A 124 -8.45 -4.91 17.89
CA PRO A 124 -8.53 -3.66 18.63
C PRO A 124 -10.01 -3.24 18.79
N GLY A 125 -10.32 -2.58 19.91
CA GLY A 125 -11.64 -2.05 20.25
C GLY A 125 -11.73 -0.53 20.10
N CYS A 126 -12.85 0.04 20.56
CA CYS A 126 -13.18 1.45 20.41
C CYS A 126 -12.14 2.41 21.03
N HIS A 127 -11.52 2.05 22.15
CA HIS A 127 -10.52 2.90 22.81
C HIS A 127 -9.28 3.10 21.94
N VAL A 128 -8.73 2.00 21.40
CA VAL A 128 -7.56 2.04 20.50
C VAL A 128 -7.91 2.80 19.22
N TYR A 129 -9.12 2.61 18.68
CA TYR A 129 -9.61 3.38 17.54
C TYR A 129 -9.64 4.89 17.82
N LEU A 130 -10.16 5.29 18.98
CA LEU A 130 -10.23 6.68 19.41
C LEU A 130 -8.85 7.31 19.61
N GLU A 131 -7.88 6.57 20.16
CA GLU A 131 -6.48 7.01 20.20
C GLU A 131 -5.95 7.29 18.79
N ARG A 132 -6.03 6.31 17.87
CA ARG A 132 -5.53 6.47 16.50
C ARG A 132 -6.23 7.60 15.74
N ARG A 133 -7.54 7.78 15.93
CA ARG A 133 -8.29 8.91 15.33
C ARG A 133 -7.81 10.25 15.89
N THR A 134 -7.61 10.33 17.20
CA THR A 134 -7.14 11.55 17.88
C THR A 134 -5.73 11.92 17.43
N GLU A 135 -4.81 10.94 17.40
CA GLU A 135 -3.44 11.11 16.89
C GLU A 135 -3.44 11.63 15.45
N LEU A 136 -4.28 11.09 14.56
CA LEU A 136 -4.39 11.54 13.16
C LEU A 136 -5.13 12.87 12.99
N SER A 137 -5.96 13.29 13.95
CA SER A 137 -6.75 14.53 13.86
C SER A 137 -5.97 15.82 14.16
N TYR A 138 -4.76 15.73 14.73
CA TYR A 138 -3.90 16.89 14.97
C TYR A 138 -3.59 17.65 13.67
N SER A 139 -3.49 18.98 13.76
CA SER A 139 -3.17 19.82 12.60
C SER A 139 -1.75 19.60 12.08
N ASN A 140 -1.54 19.83 10.79
CA ASN A 140 -0.22 19.68 10.17
C ASN A 140 0.82 20.59 10.82
N ASP A 141 0.45 21.85 11.14
CA ASP A 141 1.34 22.79 11.81
C ASP A 141 1.79 22.28 13.20
N GLU A 142 0.85 21.83 14.05
CA GLU A 142 1.17 21.35 15.40
C GLU A 142 1.98 20.05 15.35
N ALA A 143 1.62 19.12 14.48
CA ALA A 143 2.35 17.87 14.30
C ALA A 143 3.76 18.11 13.74
N PHE A 144 3.90 18.91 12.67
CA PHE A 144 5.20 19.23 12.07
C PHE A 144 6.09 20.05 13.01
N ARG A 145 5.53 20.93 13.86
CA ARG A 145 6.29 21.60 14.93
C ARG A 145 6.86 20.57 15.92
N THR A 146 6.07 19.58 16.34
CA THR A 146 6.56 18.46 17.19
C THR A 146 7.64 17.62 16.49
N ILE A 147 7.46 17.22 15.22
CA ILE A 147 8.48 16.49 14.44
C ILE A 147 9.79 17.28 14.34
N ARG A 148 9.69 18.59 14.05
CA ARG A 148 10.83 19.51 13.87
C ARG A 148 11.40 20.03 15.20
N ARG A 149 10.81 19.67 16.35
CA ARG A 149 11.17 20.16 17.70
C ARG A 149 11.16 21.70 17.80
N VAL A 150 10.19 22.34 17.15
CA VAL A 150 9.97 23.79 17.19
C VAL A 150 8.94 24.12 18.27
N HIS A 151 9.19 25.17 19.05
CA HIS A 151 8.25 25.64 20.06
C HIS A 151 6.89 25.99 19.46
N LEU A 152 5.82 25.60 20.16
CA LEU A 152 4.47 26.04 19.84
C LEU A 152 4.21 27.47 20.35
N PRO A 153 3.19 28.16 19.80
CA PRO A 153 2.74 29.44 20.32
C PRO A 153 2.38 29.36 21.82
N MET A 154 2.57 30.48 22.52
CA MET A 154 2.33 30.61 23.97
C MET A 154 1.00 29.96 24.38
N GLY A 155 1.05 29.05 25.37
CA GLY A 155 -0.12 28.39 25.95
C GLY A 155 -0.54 27.07 25.30
N LYS A 156 0.05 26.64 24.16
CA LYS A 156 -0.23 25.32 23.56
C LYS A 156 0.81 24.27 23.96
N LEU A 157 0.33 23.11 24.43
CA LEU A 157 1.17 21.91 24.65
C LEU A 157 1.40 21.14 23.34
N PRO A 158 2.56 20.47 23.16
CA PRO A 158 2.83 19.66 21.97
C PRO A 158 1.87 18.47 21.85
N PRO A 159 1.30 18.21 20.66
CA PRO A 159 0.44 17.05 20.43
C PRO A 159 1.18 15.73 20.70
N ARG A 160 0.51 14.79 21.36
CA ARG A 160 1.04 13.45 21.60
C ARG A 160 0.82 12.60 20.35
N LEU A 161 1.75 12.68 19.40
CA LEU A 161 1.61 11.98 18.10
C LEU A 161 1.65 10.45 18.17
N GLY A 162 2.13 9.86 19.28
CA GLY A 162 2.04 8.42 19.55
C GLY A 162 2.41 7.52 18.36
N SER A 163 1.47 6.66 17.96
CA SER A 163 1.62 5.76 16.81
C SER A 163 1.65 6.49 15.45
N ALA A 164 1.00 7.65 15.34
CA ALA A 164 1.08 8.55 14.18
C ALA A 164 2.40 9.31 14.02
N TYR A 165 3.34 9.25 14.98
CA TYR A 165 4.63 9.97 14.88
C TYR A 165 5.39 9.67 13.57
N GLU A 166 5.54 8.39 13.20
CA GLU A 166 6.23 8.03 11.95
C GLU A 166 5.45 8.48 10.72
N PHE A 167 4.11 8.42 10.74
CA PHE A 167 3.26 8.92 9.65
C PHE A 167 3.47 10.42 9.44
N PHE A 168 3.36 11.24 10.50
CA PHE A 168 3.61 12.68 10.41
C PHE A 168 5.04 13.01 10.03
N ARG A 169 6.04 12.20 10.44
CA ARG A 169 7.43 12.37 9.99
C ARG A 169 7.57 12.13 8.48
N ARG A 170 6.83 11.16 7.90
CA ARG A 170 6.81 10.98 6.43
C ARG A 170 6.08 12.12 5.75
N LEU A 171 4.90 12.51 6.23
CA LEU A 171 4.12 13.60 5.67
C LEU A 171 4.88 14.94 5.69
N GLU A 172 5.62 15.23 6.77
CA GLU A 172 6.49 16.39 6.88
C GLU A 172 7.60 16.39 5.80
N SER A 173 8.24 15.23 5.56
CA SER A 173 9.26 15.10 4.52
C SER A 173 8.73 15.27 3.08
N LEU A 174 7.41 15.13 2.87
CA LEU A 174 6.80 15.47 1.58
C LEU A 174 6.72 17.00 1.35
N THR A 175 6.88 17.84 2.38
CA THR A 175 6.82 19.31 2.23
C THR A 175 7.96 19.91 1.41
N THR A 176 9.01 19.13 1.12
CA THR A 176 10.04 19.44 0.12
C THR A 176 9.49 19.45 -1.31
N TYR A 177 8.43 18.69 -1.59
CA TYR A 177 7.86 18.43 -2.92
C TYR A 177 6.38 18.83 -3.06
N TRP A 178 5.70 19.12 -1.96
CA TRP A 178 4.29 19.54 -1.93
C TRP A 178 4.12 20.68 -0.94
N ASP A 179 3.41 21.73 -1.35
CA ASP A 179 2.97 22.76 -0.41
C ASP A 179 1.84 22.18 0.46
N ASP A 180 1.84 22.50 1.75
CA ASP A 180 0.81 22.03 2.70
C ASP A 180 -0.51 22.77 2.42
N PRO A 181 -1.55 22.10 1.88
CA PRO A 181 -2.78 22.76 1.43
C PRO A 181 -3.60 23.36 2.57
N THR A 182 -3.32 22.96 3.82
CA THR A 182 -4.00 23.48 5.01
C THR A 182 -3.45 24.84 5.48
N LYS A 183 -2.33 25.31 4.90
CA LYS A 183 -1.79 26.63 5.19
C LYS A 183 -2.54 27.71 4.43
N VAL A 184 -3.00 28.74 5.15
CA VAL A 184 -3.45 29.99 4.55
C VAL A 184 -2.25 30.65 3.86
N ALA A 185 -2.41 31.05 2.59
CA ALA A 185 -1.41 31.85 1.90
C ALA A 185 -1.22 33.18 2.63
N SER A 186 0.02 33.51 3.00
CA SER A 186 0.34 34.82 3.55
C SER A 186 0.01 35.91 2.53
N LEU A 187 -0.86 36.84 2.92
CA LEU A 187 -1.01 38.10 2.22
C LEU A 187 0.32 38.86 2.35
N PRO A 188 0.79 39.53 1.28
CA PRO A 188 1.92 40.44 1.41
C PRO A 188 1.59 41.53 2.44
N PRO A 189 2.56 42.00 3.23
CA PRO A 189 2.30 43.04 4.23
C PRO A 189 1.77 44.31 3.54
N SER A 190 0.66 44.85 4.05
CA SER A 190 0.09 46.11 3.54
C SER A 190 1.13 47.24 3.62
N PRO A 191 1.24 48.10 2.60
CA PRO A 191 2.30 49.12 2.52
C PRO A 191 2.11 50.32 3.49
N GLU A 192 1.14 50.28 4.39
CA GLU A 192 0.66 51.45 5.15
C GLU A 192 1.30 51.66 6.54
N ILE A 193 2.60 51.37 6.71
CA ILE A 193 3.35 51.84 7.91
C ILE A 193 4.80 52.28 7.58
N PHE A 194 4.99 53.09 6.53
CA PHE A 194 6.26 53.80 6.29
C PHE A 194 6.04 55.21 5.70
N ALA A 195 5.40 56.10 6.48
CA ALA A 195 5.30 57.52 6.13
C ALA A 195 5.28 58.42 7.38
N GLY A 196 6.41 59.09 7.67
CA GLY A 196 6.55 60.20 8.64
C GLY A 196 6.38 59.82 10.12
N ASP A 197 7.21 60.27 11.06
CA ASP A 197 7.98 61.51 11.09
C ASP A 197 9.29 61.33 11.90
N ALA A 198 10.21 62.28 11.78
CA ALA A 198 11.54 62.22 12.40
C ALA A 198 11.74 63.30 13.47
N THR A 199 12.11 62.92 14.71
CA THR A 199 12.97 63.74 15.58
C THR A 199 13.46 63.01 16.84
N ALA A 200 14.71 63.31 17.21
CA ALA A 200 15.32 63.26 18.55
C ALA A 200 15.69 61.91 19.24
N GLU A 201 17.03 61.74 19.36
CA GLU A 201 17.80 61.21 20.51
C GLU A 201 17.97 59.68 20.75
N PRO A 202 19.17 59.22 21.19
CA PRO A 202 19.55 57.81 21.13
C PRO A 202 19.48 57.11 22.50
N SER A 203 18.69 56.05 22.63
CA SER A 203 18.76 55.18 23.81
C SER A 203 18.33 53.74 23.58
N LYS A 204 19.22 52.82 23.99
CA LYS A 204 19.06 51.37 24.17
C LYS A 204 18.66 50.59 22.91
N LYS A 205 19.61 49.78 22.41
CA LYS A 205 19.35 48.68 21.46
C LYS A 205 18.16 47.83 21.93
N PRO A 206 17.06 47.74 21.18
CA PRO A 206 16.11 46.66 21.34
C PRO A 206 16.78 45.37 20.85
N SER A 207 16.55 44.25 21.53
CA SER A 207 17.01 42.94 21.08
C SER A 207 16.34 42.57 19.75
N SER A 208 17.13 42.41 18.69
CA SER A 208 16.68 42.10 17.32
C SER A 208 16.26 40.64 17.14
N THR A 209 15.39 40.13 18.01
CA THR A 209 14.94 38.73 18.06
C THR A 209 13.44 38.53 17.79
N ALA A 210 12.70 39.61 17.51
CA ALA A 210 11.25 39.58 17.30
C ALA A 210 10.79 39.77 15.83
N SER A 211 11.71 39.91 14.86
CA SER A 211 11.39 40.12 13.43
C SER A 211 11.97 39.03 12.50
N ALA A 212 12.43 37.91 13.05
CA ALA A 212 12.55 36.67 12.29
C ALA A 212 11.17 36.01 12.20
N ALA A 213 10.22 36.67 11.52
CA ALA A 213 8.95 36.07 11.14
C ALA A 213 9.28 34.75 10.44
N ALA A 214 8.75 33.63 10.97
CA ALA A 214 9.26 32.30 10.68
C ALA A 214 9.32 32.06 9.17
N ALA A 215 10.54 32.07 8.61
CA ALA A 215 10.77 31.97 7.17
C ALA A 215 9.93 30.82 6.61
N GLU A 216 8.93 31.18 5.81
CA GLU A 216 7.88 30.24 5.47
C GLU A 216 8.49 29.07 4.71
N ARG A 217 8.48 27.90 5.35
CA ARG A 217 8.96 26.67 4.73
C ARG A 217 8.03 26.33 3.57
N ARG A 218 8.43 26.81 2.40
CA ARG A 218 7.86 26.59 1.07
C ARG A 218 8.54 25.39 0.43
N ARG A 219 7.84 24.78 -0.52
CA ARG A 219 8.36 23.69 -1.33
C ARG A 219 9.62 24.10 -2.11
N THR A 220 10.59 23.20 -2.21
CA THR A 220 11.89 23.47 -2.87
C THR A 220 12.10 22.67 -4.17
N GLN A 221 11.26 21.65 -4.43
CA GLN A 221 11.29 20.83 -5.64
C GLN A 221 9.88 20.68 -6.24
N ALA A 222 9.76 20.20 -7.48
CA ALA A 222 8.45 19.96 -8.08
C ALA A 222 7.85 18.62 -7.59
N GLY A 223 6.54 18.55 -7.43
CA GLY A 223 5.84 17.35 -6.97
C GLY A 223 6.06 16.12 -7.86
N HIS A 224 6.24 16.32 -9.17
CA HIS A 224 6.59 15.26 -10.12
C HIS A 224 8.04 14.75 -9.99
N GLN A 225 8.92 15.45 -9.26
CA GLN A 225 10.28 15.00 -8.94
C GLN A 225 10.32 14.12 -7.68
N MET A 226 9.20 14.01 -6.94
CA MET A 226 9.14 13.27 -5.68
C MET A 226 9.48 11.79 -5.85
N PRO A 227 10.55 11.27 -5.21
CA PRO A 227 10.93 9.87 -5.34
C PRO A 227 9.83 8.91 -4.88
N ALA A 228 9.54 7.89 -5.70
CA ALA A 228 8.57 6.85 -5.37
C ALA A 228 8.75 6.20 -3.99
N PRO A 229 9.99 5.98 -3.46
CA PRO A 229 10.18 5.50 -2.10
C PRO A 229 9.54 6.38 -1.00
N LEU A 230 9.48 7.71 -1.17
CA LEU A 230 8.85 8.58 -0.16
C LEU A 230 7.34 8.32 -0.07
N ARG A 231 6.66 8.20 -1.21
CA ARG A 231 5.25 7.79 -1.29
C ARG A 231 5.04 6.41 -0.67
N HIS A 232 5.88 5.43 -1.01
CA HIS A 232 5.76 4.07 -0.46
C HIS A 232 5.97 4.06 1.07
N MET A 233 6.89 4.86 1.60
CA MET A 233 7.11 4.98 3.04
C MET A 233 5.93 5.66 3.74
N LEU A 234 5.34 6.74 3.17
CA LEU A 234 4.15 7.38 3.70
C LEU A 234 3.00 6.38 3.85
N VAL A 235 2.65 5.69 2.74
CA VAL A 235 1.60 4.67 2.72
C VAL A 235 1.93 3.54 3.68
N ALA A 236 3.16 3.03 3.71
CA ALA A 236 3.54 1.96 4.63
C ALA A 236 3.41 2.38 6.11
N THR A 237 3.77 3.62 6.47
CA THR A 237 3.57 4.12 7.84
C THR A 237 2.10 4.32 8.20
N PHE A 238 1.29 4.81 7.26
CA PHE A 238 -0.16 4.95 7.45
C PHE A 238 -0.85 3.57 7.60
N VAL A 239 -0.49 2.60 6.76
CA VAL A 239 -1.05 1.24 6.85
C VAL A 239 -0.60 0.54 8.13
N LYS A 240 0.67 0.69 8.51
CA LYS A 240 1.22 0.08 9.74
C LYS A 240 0.53 0.60 11.00
N LEU A 241 0.16 1.88 11.04
CA LEU A 241 -0.52 2.51 12.17
C LEU A 241 -1.79 1.76 12.58
N VAL A 242 -2.57 1.24 11.62
CA VAL A 242 -3.77 0.44 11.89
C VAL A 242 -3.44 -1.05 11.94
N ALA A 243 -2.71 -1.57 10.94
CA ALA A 243 -2.48 -3.00 10.80
C ALA A 243 -1.73 -3.63 12.00
N TYR A 244 -0.88 -2.84 12.68
CA TYR A 244 -0.17 -3.29 13.88
C TYR A 244 -1.10 -3.63 15.05
N ASP A 245 -2.18 -2.85 15.24
CA ASP A 245 -3.17 -3.13 16.30
C ASP A 245 -3.98 -4.41 16.01
N PHE A 246 -4.09 -4.82 14.74
CA PHE A 246 -4.61 -6.13 14.31
C PHE A 246 -3.56 -7.25 14.32
N GLY A 247 -2.38 -7.04 14.91
CA GLY A 247 -1.32 -8.05 14.99
C GLY A 247 -0.54 -8.28 13.69
N CYS A 248 -0.76 -7.48 12.65
CA CYS A 248 -0.07 -7.57 11.37
C CYS A 248 1.16 -6.65 11.32
N ASN A 249 2.13 -6.97 10.46
CA ASN A 249 3.28 -6.10 10.22
C ASN A 249 3.40 -5.79 8.73
N VAL A 250 3.68 -4.53 8.41
CA VAL A 250 3.79 -4.06 7.03
C VAL A 250 5.26 -4.14 6.60
N SER A 251 5.51 -4.84 5.50
CA SER A 251 6.83 -4.92 4.88
C SER A 251 6.75 -4.62 3.39
N PRO A 252 7.77 -3.99 2.77
CA PRO A 252 7.81 -3.82 1.33
C PRO A 252 7.91 -5.20 0.67
N SER A 253 7.27 -5.36 -0.49
CA SER A 253 7.42 -6.60 -1.27
C SER A 253 8.89 -6.82 -1.61
N ARG A 254 9.42 -7.99 -1.25
CA ARG A 254 10.82 -8.37 -1.50
C ARG A 254 11.10 -8.66 -2.98
N ALA A 255 10.06 -8.90 -3.75
CA ALA A 255 10.11 -9.12 -5.20
C ALA A 255 9.05 -8.24 -5.88
N GLU A 256 9.38 -7.75 -7.08
CA GLU A 256 8.39 -7.14 -7.97
C GLU A 256 7.40 -8.21 -8.45
N PRO A 257 6.12 -7.87 -8.68
CA PRO A 257 5.18 -8.76 -9.36
C PRO A 257 5.73 -9.15 -10.73
N ARG A 258 5.82 -10.45 -10.99
CA ARG A 258 6.39 -11.01 -12.23
C ARG A 258 5.47 -12.10 -12.75
N LEU A 259 4.94 -11.91 -13.96
CA LEU A 259 4.29 -12.98 -14.70
C LEU A 259 5.36 -14.02 -15.06
N GLN A 260 5.18 -15.26 -14.59
CA GLN A 260 6.03 -16.38 -14.97
C GLN A 260 5.33 -17.15 -16.09
N LEU A 261 5.95 -17.17 -17.26
CA LEU A 261 5.48 -18.01 -18.36
C LEU A 261 6.06 -19.41 -18.18
N HIS A 262 5.21 -20.38 -17.89
CA HIS A 262 5.57 -21.77 -17.79
C HIS A 262 5.33 -22.48 -19.14
N SER A 263 6.22 -23.39 -19.51
CA SER A 263 5.89 -24.39 -20.54
C SER A 263 4.69 -25.21 -20.05
N PRO A 264 3.78 -25.66 -20.93
CA PRO A 264 2.80 -26.68 -20.57
C PRO A 264 3.51 -27.83 -19.84
N ARG A 265 2.98 -28.24 -18.69
CA ARG A 265 3.51 -29.41 -17.97
C ARG A 265 3.23 -30.64 -18.82
N ASP A 266 4.28 -31.39 -19.14
CA ASP A 266 4.12 -32.72 -19.71
C ASP A 266 3.18 -33.53 -18.81
N SER A 267 2.25 -34.27 -19.41
CA SER A 267 1.26 -35.07 -18.68
C SER A 267 1.87 -36.14 -17.76
N ARG A 268 3.17 -36.40 -17.90
CA ARG A 268 4.02 -37.27 -17.07
C ARG A 268 4.36 -36.69 -15.69
N ASP A 269 4.18 -35.39 -15.48
CA ASP A 269 4.55 -34.69 -14.24
C ASP A 269 3.40 -34.64 -13.21
N LYS A 270 2.26 -35.28 -13.51
CA LYS A 270 1.07 -35.31 -12.62
C LYS A 270 1.19 -36.29 -11.44
N ASP A 271 2.11 -37.25 -11.50
CA ASP A 271 2.25 -38.32 -10.49
C ASP A 271 3.30 -38.03 -9.40
N LEU A 272 3.90 -36.83 -9.40
CA LEU A 272 4.87 -36.40 -8.38
C LEU A 272 4.23 -35.38 -7.41
N PRO A 273 4.22 -35.65 -6.09
CA PRO A 273 3.75 -34.68 -5.11
C PRO A 273 4.69 -33.46 -5.06
N PRO A 274 4.19 -32.26 -4.72
CA PRO A 274 4.97 -31.02 -4.73
C PRO A 274 6.09 -31.05 -3.66
N GLY A 275 7.26 -31.57 -4.06
CA GLY A 275 8.44 -31.68 -3.20
C GLY A 275 9.33 -32.91 -3.45
N ALA A 276 8.83 -33.97 -4.10
CA ALA A 276 9.56 -35.25 -4.25
C ALA A 276 10.64 -35.26 -5.36
N GLY A 277 11.35 -34.15 -5.54
CA GLY A 277 12.39 -33.95 -6.56
C GLY A 277 13.83 -34.07 -6.06
N ALA A 278 14.09 -34.72 -4.92
CA ALA A 278 15.43 -35.06 -4.43
C ALA A 278 15.39 -36.16 -3.37
N ASP A 279 16.31 -37.13 -3.47
CA ASP A 279 16.62 -38.23 -2.54
C ASP A 279 15.45 -39.11 -2.07
N ALA A 280 15.24 -40.22 -2.79
CA ALA A 280 14.63 -41.44 -2.25
C ALA A 280 15.28 -42.69 -2.86
N GLY A 281 15.98 -43.47 -2.02
CA GLY A 281 16.51 -44.79 -2.35
C GLY A 281 17.83 -45.10 -1.63
N ALA A 282 18.03 -46.26 -1.01
CA ALA A 282 17.05 -47.29 -0.61
C ALA A 282 17.70 -48.15 0.50
N ASP A 283 16.97 -48.43 1.58
CA ASP A 283 17.39 -49.43 2.57
C ASP A 283 16.73 -50.77 2.25
N ALA A 284 17.52 -51.76 1.80
CA ALA A 284 17.43 -53.15 2.25
C ALA A 284 18.46 -54.09 1.56
N ARG A 285 19.16 -54.84 2.41
CA ARG A 285 19.92 -56.10 2.17
C ARG A 285 21.38 -56.00 1.72
N GLU A 286 22.23 -56.59 2.56
CA GLU A 286 23.62 -56.96 2.31
C GLU A 286 23.69 -58.13 1.31
N ASP A 287 24.60 -58.04 0.33
CA ASP A 287 25.66 -59.04 0.16
C ASP A 287 26.79 -58.44 -0.71
N ALA A 288 28.04 -58.71 -0.33
CA ALA A 288 29.26 -58.28 -1.03
C ALA A 288 29.78 -59.41 -1.98
N PRO A 289 30.78 -59.22 -2.88
CA PRO A 289 31.76 -58.13 -3.03
C PRO A 289 31.88 -57.54 -4.48
N THR A 290 32.56 -56.41 -4.72
CA THR A 290 34.02 -56.31 -5.02
C THR A 290 34.38 -54.81 -5.24
N PRO A 291 35.59 -54.30 -4.91
CA PRO A 291 35.86 -52.86 -4.95
C PRO A 291 36.14 -52.33 -6.37
N GLY A 292 35.19 -51.61 -6.96
CA GLY A 292 35.43 -50.72 -8.09
C GLY A 292 36.06 -49.38 -7.66
N PRO A 293 36.75 -48.65 -8.57
CA PRO A 293 37.38 -47.37 -8.24
C PRO A 293 36.34 -46.32 -7.78
N PRO A 294 36.70 -45.38 -6.88
CA PRO A 294 35.74 -44.51 -6.23
C PRO A 294 34.98 -43.66 -7.25
N ALA A 295 33.65 -43.83 -7.28
CA ALA A 295 32.76 -43.05 -8.11
C ALA A 295 32.98 -41.55 -7.81
N LYS A 296 33.40 -40.80 -8.83
CA LYS A 296 33.59 -39.35 -8.72
C LYS A 296 32.27 -38.72 -8.31
N LYS A 297 32.18 -38.21 -7.06
CA LYS A 297 31.00 -37.50 -6.54
C LYS A 297 30.52 -36.51 -7.60
N LEU A 298 29.27 -36.68 -8.05
CA LEU A 298 28.67 -35.85 -9.09
C LEU A 298 28.85 -34.38 -8.68
N ARG A 299 29.52 -33.59 -9.54
CA ARG A 299 29.83 -32.18 -9.22
C ARG A 299 28.51 -31.42 -9.09
N LYS A 300 28.09 -31.13 -7.85
CA LYS A 300 26.88 -30.34 -7.55
C LYS A 300 26.89 -28.94 -8.19
N ASN A 301 28.06 -28.44 -8.59
CA ASN A 301 28.22 -27.26 -9.42
C ASN A 301 28.69 -27.65 -10.82
N LEU A 302 27.82 -27.48 -11.83
CA LEU A 302 28.23 -27.52 -13.24
C LEU A 302 29.22 -26.41 -13.57
N ALA A 303 29.97 -26.55 -14.67
CA ALA A 303 30.88 -25.50 -15.11
C ALA A 303 30.09 -24.22 -15.47
N MET A 304 30.73 -23.06 -15.33
CA MET A 304 30.11 -21.75 -15.61
C MET A 304 29.48 -21.69 -17.02
N TYR A 305 30.13 -22.32 -18.00
CA TYR A 305 29.69 -22.38 -19.38
C TYR A 305 28.40 -23.21 -19.58
N ASP A 306 28.27 -24.34 -18.87
CA ASP A 306 27.06 -25.17 -18.90
C ASP A 306 25.89 -24.45 -18.22
N ASN A 307 26.17 -23.76 -17.10
CA ASN A 307 25.17 -22.92 -16.42
C ASN A 307 24.63 -21.78 -17.29
N TYR A 308 25.42 -21.28 -18.25
CA TYR A 308 24.97 -20.24 -19.19
C TYR A 308 24.08 -20.78 -20.32
N ARG A 309 24.25 -22.06 -20.71
CA ARG A 309 23.43 -22.72 -21.74
C ARG A 309 22.13 -23.32 -21.21
N MET A 310 22.04 -23.61 -19.91
CA MET A 310 20.79 -24.07 -19.29
C MET A 310 19.81 -22.92 -19.11
N ILE A 311 18.74 -22.90 -19.91
CA ILE A 311 17.54 -22.12 -19.62
C ILE A 311 16.91 -22.71 -18.36
N ARG A 312 17.08 -22.04 -17.22
CA ARG A 312 16.42 -22.40 -15.97
C ARG A 312 15.16 -21.55 -15.77
N PRO A 313 14.07 -22.12 -15.21
CA PRO A 313 12.97 -21.29 -14.74
C PRO A 313 13.47 -20.31 -13.66
N PRO A 314 12.83 -19.14 -13.52
CA PRO A 314 13.15 -18.21 -12.43
C PRO A 314 13.09 -18.91 -11.07
N ALA A 315 13.96 -18.49 -10.14
CA ALA A 315 13.86 -18.93 -8.76
C ALA A 315 12.49 -18.52 -8.16
N ALA A 316 11.88 -19.39 -7.37
CA ALA A 316 10.64 -19.08 -6.69
C ALA A 316 10.79 -17.81 -5.84
N THR A 317 9.84 -16.89 -5.97
CA THR A 317 9.77 -15.64 -5.18
C THR A 317 9.26 -15.87 -3.75
N TRP A 318 8.84 -17.10 -3.44
CA TRP A 318 8.27 -17.52 -2.17
C TRP A 318 9.39 -17.95 -1.22
N ASP A 319 9.49 -17.30 -0.07
CA ASP A 319 10.44 -17.68 0.97
C ASP A 319 10.00 -19.01 1.62
N ARG A 320 10.85 -20.04 1.50
CA ARG A 320 10.58 -21.38 2.08
C ARG A 320 10.43 -21.37 3.61
N LYS A 321 10.82 -20.29 4.29
CA LYS A 321 10.64 -20.11 5.75
C LYS A 321 9.32 -19.42 6.11
N VAL A 322 8.55 -18.95 5.12
CA VAL A 322 7.29 -18.23 5.32
C VAL A 322 6.13 -19.13 4.88
N LYS A 323 5.15 -19.33 5.77
CA LYS A 323 3.85 -19.87 5.36
C LYS A 323 3.02 -18.73 4.77
N TYR A 324 2.74 -18.83 3.48
CA TYR A 324 1.85 -17.93 2.77
C TYR A 324 0.43 -18.50 2.81
N MET A 325 -0.57 -17.64 2.98
CA MET A 325 -1.99 -18.00 2.99
C MET A 325 -2.82 -16.78 2.60
N SER A 326 -3.99 -17.02 1.99
CA SER A 326 -5.01 -15.99 1.84
C SER A 326 -5.56 -15.60 3.21
N ILE A 327 -5.86 -14.31 3.40
CA ILE A 327 -6.57 -13.78 4.56
C ILE A 327 -7.88 -13.18 4.07
N GLY A 328 -8.97 -13.36 4.82
CA GLY A 328 -10.28 -12.80 4.50
C GLY A 328 -11.04 -13.48 3.35
N LYS A 329 -10.44 -14.42 2.62
CA LYS A 329 -11.15 -15.22 1.61
C LYS A 329 -12.27 -16.02 2.27
N GLN A 330 -13.50 -15.83 1.80
CA GLN A 330 -14.67 -16.53 2.31
C GLN A 330 -14.64 -18.02 1.95
N ALA A 331 -15.00 -18.89 2.90
CA ALA A 331 -15.11 -20.33 2.65
C ALA A 331 -16.29 -20.62 1.70
N GLY A 332 -16.07 -21.52 0.73
CA GLY A 332 -17.11 -21.94 -0.22
C GLY A 332 -17.36 -20.99 -1.40
N THR A 333 -16.66 -19.86 -1.52
CA THR A 333 -16.80 -18.97 -2.68
C THR A 333 -15.91 -19.40 -3.86
N ASP A 334 -16.47 -19.25 -5.05
CA ASP A 334 -15.83 -19.40 -6.37
C ASP A 334 -15.03 -18.15 -6.80
N TYR A 335 -14.86 -17.19 -5.89
CA TYR A 335 -14.06 -15.98 -6.04
C TYR A 335 -13.20 -15.71 -4.79
N ASP A 336 -12.24 -14.79 -4.93
CA ASP A 336 -11.53 -14.14 -3.83
C ASP A 336 -11.73 -12.62 -3.91
N ASP A 337 -11.85 -11.93 -2.77
CA ASP A 337 -12.00 -10.47 -2.69
C ASP A 337 -10.68 -9.86 -2.21
N ILE A 338 -9.88 -9.33 -3.14
CA ILE A 338 -8.59 -8.71 -2.81
C ILE A 338 -8.75 -7.21 -2.54
N PHE A 339 -7.97 -6.69 -1.58
CA PHE A 339 -7.93 -5.27 -1.26
C PHE A 339 -6.59 -4.65 -1.67
N LEU A 340 -6.66 -3.52 -2.36
CA LEU A 340 -5.54 -2.76 -2.88
C LEU A 340 -5.61 -1.32 -2.39
N ILE A 341 -4.49 -0.78 -1.90
CA ILE A 341 -4.38 0.62 -1.49
C ILE A 341 -3.60 1.35 -2.57
N SER A 342 -4.32 2.08 -3.41
CA SER A 342 -3.75 2.94 -4.44
C SER A 342 -3.19 4.21 -3.80
N SER A 343 -2.07 4.72 -4.33
CA SER A 343 -1.52 6.01 -3.89
C SER A 343 -1.05 6.87 -5.06
N LEU A 344 -1.36 8.15 -5.00
CA LEU A 344 -0.98 9.16 -5.97
C LEU A 344 -0.44 10.38 -5.20
N PHE A 345 0.88 10.52 -5.21
CA PHE A 345 1.61 11.47 -4.36
C PHE A 345 1.30 11.29 -2.86
N HIS A 346 0.59 12.22 -2.24
CA HIS A 346 0.12 12.19 -0.85
C HIS A 346 -1.35 11.75 -0.72
N HIS A 347 -2.03 11.45 -1.82
CA HIS A 347 -3.41 10.93 -1.82
C HIS A 347 -3.43 9.40 -1.79
N VAL A 348 -4.45 8.83 -1.12
CA VAL A 348 -4.73 7.39 -1.10
C VAL A 348 -6.16 7.07 -1.50
N SER A 349 -6.39 5.87 -2.02
CA SER A 349 -7.72 5.36 -2.39
C SER A 349 -7.74 3.84 -2.20
N PHE A 350 -8.86 3.31 -1.69
CA PHE A 350 -9.04 1.89 -1.39
C PHE A 350 -9.84 1.22 -2.50
N LEU A 351 -9.40 0.05 -2.94
CA LEU A 351 -9.99 -0.71 -4.02
C LEU A 351 -10.24 -2.15 -3.55
N ARG A 352 -11.50 -2.60 -3.56
CA ARG A 352 -11.82 -4.04 -3.54
C ARG A 352 -11.88 -4.53 -4.98
N MET A 353 -11.32 -5.69 -5.26
CA MET A 353 -11.46 -6.39 -6.54
C MET A 353 -11.85 -7.85 -6.29
N ARG A 354 -13.00 -8.26 -6.82
CA ARG A 354 -13.50 -9.63 -6.81
C ARG A 354 -12.94 -10.38 -8.00
N VAL A 355 -12.10 -11.37 -7.72
CA VAL A 355 -11.41 -12.17 -8.72
C VAL A 355 -12.04 -13.56 -8.76
N PRO A 356 -12.73 -13.95 -9.86
CA PRO A 356 -13.21 -15.31 -10.02
C PRO A 356 -12.06 -16.30 -9.99
N MET A 357 -12.21 -17.42 -9.28
CA MET A 357 -11.22 -18.50 -9.26
C MET A 357 -10.99 -19.06 -10.66
N ARG A 358 -12.04 -19.07 -11.51
CA ARG A 358 -11.95 -19.47 -12.92
C ARG A 358 -10.95 -18.62 -13.73
N LEU A 359 -10.88 -17.31 -13.46
CA LEU A 359 -9.87 -16.44 -14.10
C LEU A 359 -8.45 -16.82 -13.66
N LEU A 360 -8.26 -17.23 -12.40
CA LEU A 360 -6.96 -17.71 -11.92
C LEU A 360 -6.57 -19.05 -12.55
N GLU A 361 -7.53 -19.95 -12.80
CA GLU A 361 -7.29 -21.19 -13.54
C GLU A 361 -6.84 -20.91 -14.99
N VAL A 362 -7.51 -20.00 -15.70
CA VAL A 362 -7.13 -19.59 -17.06
C VAL A 362 -5.73 -18.96 -17.07
N LEU A 363 -5.39 -18.14 -16.07
CA LEU A 363 -4.05 -17.58 -15.91
C LEU A 363 -2.97 -18.63 -15.55
N ASP A 364 -3.33 -19.76 -14.94
CA ASP A 364 -2.44 -20.93 -14.73
C ASP A 364 -2.40 -21.88 -15.96
N GLY A 365 -3.14 -21.54 -17.03
CA GLY A 365 -3.13 -22.25 -18.31
C GLY A 365 -4.25 -23.28 -18.51
N ALA A 366 -5.35 -23.21 -17.74
CA ALA A 366 -6.55 -23.98 -18.04
C ALA A 366 -7.11 -23.59 -19.44
N PRO A 367 -7.67 -24.56 -20.20
CA PRO A 367 -8.19 -24.28 -21.53
C PRO A 367 -9.43 -23.37 -21.46
N GLU A 368 -9.47 -22.37 -22.35
CA GLU A 368 -10.65 -21.57 -22.67
C GLU A 368 -11.41 -22.29 -23.81
N PRO A 369 -12.64 -22.81 -23.60
CA PRO A 369 -13.38 -23.52 -24.64
C PRO A 369 -13.75 -22.63 -25.84
N ASP A 370 -14.02 -21.36 -25.58
CA ASP A 370 -14.22 -20.32 -26.59
C ASP A 370 -13.54 -19.01 -26.10
N PRO A 371 -12.39 -18.62 -26.67
CA PRO A 371 -11.65 -17.42 -26.25
C PRO A 371 -12.33 -16.11 -26.69
N THR A 372 -13.47 -16.14 -27.39
CA THR A 372 -14.31 -14.95 -27.62
C THR A 372 -15.26 -14.66 -26.46
N HIS A 373 -15.44 -15.59 -25.52
CA HIS A 373 -16.31 -15.45 -24.36
C HIS A 373 -15.53 -15.64 -23.05
N ARG A 374 -15.77 -14.76 -22.07
CA ARG A 374 -15.16 -14.86 -20.73
C ARG A 374 -15.89 -15.94 -19.92
N ASP A 375 -15.37 -17.15 -19.88
CA ASP A 375 -15.99 -18.23 -19.09
C ASP A 375 -15.91 -18.01 -17.56
N TRP A 376 -15.09 -17.06 -17.11
CA TRP A 376 -15.06 -16.51 -15.75
C TRP A 376 -16.04 -15.35 -15.52
N GLY A 377 -16.82 -14.94 -16.53
CA GLY A 377 -17.71 -13.79 -16.48
C GLY A 377 -16.94 -12.45 -16.44
N LYS A 378 -16.78 -11.88 -15.24
CA LYS A 378 -16.20 -10.56 -15.04
C LYS A 378 -15.46 -10.38 -13.71
N VAL A 379 -14.55 -9.41 -13.69
CA VAL A 379 -13.84 -8.94 -12.49
C VAL A 379 -14.55 -7.71 -11.97
N GLN A 380 -15.29 -7.82 -10.88
CA GLN A 380 -15.95 -6.66 -10.27
C GLN A 380 -14.99 -5.90 -9.37
N ALA A 381 -15.01 -4.57 -9.43
CA ALA A 381 -14.19 -3.73 -8.58
C ALA A 381 -14.98 -2.56 -7.98
N TRP A 382 -14.58 -2.14 -6.78
CA TRP A 382 -15.17 -1.02 -6.04
C TRP A 382 -14.04 -0.16 -5.51
N ARG A 383 -13.98 1.10 -5.93
CA ARG A 383 -12.95 2.06 -5.51
C ARG A 383 -13.60 3.18 -4.70
N THR A 384 -13.01 3.56 -3.58
CA THR A 384 -13.40 4.78 -2.85
C THR A 384 -13.03 6.04 -3.63
N PRO A 385 -13.45 7.22 -3.16
CA PRO A 385 -12.79 8.48 -3.49
C PRO A 385 -11.28 8.46 -3.18
N TRP A 386 -10.60 9.53 -3.59
CA TRP A 386 -9.22 9.82 -3.19
C TRP A 386 -9.23 10.72 -1.96
N TYR A 387 -8.44 10.36 -0.95
CA TYR A 387 -8.30 11.07 0.32
C TYR A 387 -6.93 11.76 0.38
N ASP A 388 -6.90 13.05 0.69
CA ASP A 388 -5.65 13.79 0.91
C ASP A 388 -5.09 13.52 2.32
N LEU A 389 -3.88 12.96 2.42
CA LEU A 389 -3.26 12.71 3.72
C LEU A 389 -2.76 13.98 4.44
N PHE A 390 -2.69 15.14 3.78
CA PHE A 390 -2.50 16.43 4.45
C PHE A 390 -3.78 16.92 5.14
N GLU A 391 -4.97 16.60 4.65
CA GLU A 391 -6.23 17.01 5.27
C GLU A 391 -6.58 16.07 6.44
N ALA A 392 -6.86 16.64 7.62
CA ALA A 392 -7.13 15.91 8.85
C ALA A 392 -8.43 15.09 8.75
N LYS A 393 -9.46 15.63 8.10
CA LYS A 393 -10.72 14.94 7.84
C LYS A 393 -10.51 13.72 6.92
N ASP A 394 -9.76 13.89 5.84
CA ASP A 394 -9.54 12.86 4.84
C ASP A 394 -8.68 11.71 5.39
N ARG A 395 -7.59 12.00 6.12
CA ARG A 395 -6.77 10.93 6.72
C ARG A 395 -7.47 10.18 7.85
N THR A 396 -8.40 10.80 8.57
CA THR A 396 -9.20 10.09 9.59
C THR A 396 -10.30 9.22 8.95
N GLU A 397 -10.88 9.64 7.82
CA GLU A 397 -11.79 8.80 7.03
C GLU A 397 -11.07 7.64 6.33
N ALA A 398 -9.91 7.89 5.72
CA ALA A 398 -9.04 6.85 5.19
C ALA A 398 -8.60 5.83 6.26
N MET A 399 -8.48 6.26 7.53
CA MET A 399 -8.20 5.37 8.65
C MET A 399 -9.42 4.48 8.97
N ARG A 400 -10.65 5.00 8.97
CA ARG A 400 -11.89 4.19 9.12
C ARG A 400 -12.01 3.13 8.03
N LEU A 401 -11.73 3.50 6.78
CA LEU A 401 -11.73 2.57 5.65
C LEU A 401 -10.70 1.46 5.84
N LEU A 402 -9.45 1.81 6.15
CA LEU A 402 -8.41 0.82 6.45
C LEU A 402 -8.77 -0.07 7.64
N TRP A 403 -9.34 0.50 8.71
CA TRP A 403 -9.78 -0.25 9.88
C TRP A 403 -10.88 -1.26 9.52
N SER A 404 -11.81 -0.88 8.64
CA SER A 404 -12.88 -1.74 8.14
C SER A 404 -12.33 -2.86 7.25
N VAL A 405 -11.36 -2.55 6.38
CA VAL A 405 -10.64 -3.55 5.58
C VAL A 405 -9.89 -4.54 6.47
N MET A 406 -9.19 -4.06 7.51
CA MET A 406 -8.50 -4.94 8.46
C MET A 406 -9.49 -5.78 9.29
N ALA A 407 -10.60 -5.19 9.75
CA ALA A 407 -11.64 -5.90 10.49
C ALA A 407 -12.30 -7.01 9.65
N TYR A 408 -12.55 -6.75 8.36
CA TYR A 408 -13.03 -7.77 7.43
C TYR A 408 -11.96 -8.83 7.13
N GLN A 409 -10.75 -8.43 6.72
CA GLN A 409 -9.70 -9.37 6.27
C GLN A 409 -9.15 -10.26 7.40
N MET A 410 -9.18 -9.78 8.65
CA MET A 410 -8.64 -10.50 9.80
C MET A 410 -9.72 -11.21 10.63
N ARG A 411 -11.02 -11.10 10.29
CA ARG A 411 -12.12 -11.77 11.02
C ARG A 411 -11.86 -13.27 11.19
N ALA A 412 -12.34 -13.86 12.27
CA ALA A 412 -12.42 -15.31 12.38
C ALA A 412 -13.47 -15.86 11.39
N ASP A 413 -13.06 -16.66 10.40
CA ASP A 413 -13.99 -17.30 9.47
C ASP A 413 -14.77 -18.42 10.18
N THR A 414 -16.09 -18.28 10.22
CA THR A 414 -17.01 -19.26 10.83
C THR A 414 -17.09 -20.59 10.06
N GLY A 415 -16.67 -20.60 8.79
CA GLY A 415 -16.72 -21.78 7.91
C GLY A 415 -15.56 -22.77 8.06
N ALA A 416 -14.46 -22.40 8.73
CA ALA A 416 -13.31 -23.30 8.90
C ALA A 416 -13.54 -24.40 9.94
N THR A 417 -14.57 -24.29 10.78
CA THR A 417 -14.90 -25.22 11.87
C THR A 417 -15.72 -26.44 11.42
N GLN A 418 -15.90 -26.66 10.11
CA GLN A 418 -16.71 -27.75 9.53
C GLN A 418 -15.96 -28.59 8.47
N ALA A 419 -14.62 -28.52 8.43
CA ALA A 419 -13.76 -29.30 7.53
C ALA A 419 -12.85 -30.25 8.30
#